data_AF-W1UZ58-F1
#
_entry.id   AF-W1UZ58-F1
#
_cell.length_a   1.000
_cell.length_b   1.000
_cell.length_c   1.000
_cell.angle_alpha   90.00
_cell.angle_beta   90.00
_cell.angle_gamma   90.00
#
_symmetry.space_group_name_H-M   'P 1'
#
loop_
_entity.id
_entity.type
_entity.pdbx_description
1 polymer ?
#
loop_
_entity_poly.entity_id
_entity_poly.type
_entity_poly.pdbx_seq_one_letter_code
_entity_poly.pdbx_strand_id
1 'polypeptide(L)'
;MNRVKQMKEVLGGAANVAANLANLDVHVYVGGVAGQDTHGNLLQDLLDSNGIDKSGVVISNERSTITKMRILGDRQQMMRLDFETVRDVDQQEEEALIRWLTILCQKGLDGIVISDYGKGVCTDTLLRQI
;
A
#
# COMPACT_ATOMS: atom_id res chain seq x y z
N MET A 1 1.05 4.24 -34.93
CA MET A 1 0.32 4.76 -33.75
C MET A 1 0.18 3.63 -32.76
N ASN A 2 0.72 3.76 -31.55
CA ASN A 2 0.61 2.70 -30.54
C ASN A 2 -0.73 2.87 -29.80
N ARG A 3 -1.58 1.84 -29.84
CA ARG A 3 -2.89 1.83 -29.17
C ARG A 3 -2.84 0.90 -27.97
N VAL A 4 -3.31 1.37 -26.81
CA VAL A 4 -3.48 0.53 -25.62
C VAL A 4 -4.58 -0.51 -25.91
N LYS A 5 -4.22 -1.80 -25.86
CA LYS A 5 -5.16 -2.92 -26.07
C LYS A 5 -5.80 -3.38 -24.76
N GLN A 6 -5.07 -3.33 -23.66
CA GLN A 6 -5.50 -3.78 -22.35
C GLN A 6 -4.76 -3.00 -21.27
N MET A 7 -5.44 -2.75 -20.15
CA MET A 7 -4.87 -2.25 -18.91
C MET A 7 -5.20 -3.26 -17.80
N LYS A 8 -4.24 -3.53 -16.91
CA LYS A 8 -4.43 -4.40 -15.75
C LYS A 8 -3.83 -3.70 -14.54
N GLU A 9 -4.63 -3.65 -13.48
CA GLU A 9 -4.28 -3.04 -12.21
C GLU A 9 -4.22 -4.15 -11.17
N VAL A 10 -3.19 -4.12 -10.33
CA VAL A 10 -2.96 -5.12 -9.29
C VAL A 10 -2.37 -4.46 -8.06
N LEU A 11 -2.66 -5.03 -6.90
CA LEU A 11 -2.02 -4.64 -5.64
C LEU A 11 -0.52 -4.91 -5.72
N GLY A 12 0.27 -4.00 -5.15
CA GLY A 12 1.74 -4.08 -5.10
C GLY A 12 2.25 -3.91 -3.67
N GLY A 13 3.54 -4.19 -3.45
CA GLY A 13 4.20 -4.01 -2.15
C GLY A 13 3.47 -4.73 -1.01
N ALA A 14 3.27 -4.04 0.11
CA ALA A 14 2.54 -4.56 1.27
C ALA A 14 1.12 -5.01 0.93
N ALA A 15 0.42 -4.32 0.03
CA ALA A 15 -0.93 -4.70 -0.36
C ALA A 15 -0.98 -6.01 -1.16
N ASN A 16 0.07 -6.35 -1.90
CA ASN A 16 0.19 -7.66 -2.55
C ASN A 16 0.39 -8.79 -1.52
N VAL A 17 1.18 -8.52 -0.47
CA VAL A 17 1.32 -9.46 0.66
C VAL A 17 -0.04 -9.67 1.34
N ALA A 18 -0.78 -8.59 1.58
CA ALA A 18 -2.11 -8.64 2.16
C ALA A 18 -3.09 -9.45 1.30
N ALA A 19 -3.08 -9.26 -0.03
CA ALA A 19 -3.91 -10.06 -0.94
C ALA A 19 -3.57 -11.55 -0.94
N ASN A 20 -2.28 -11.91 -0.85
CA ASN A 20 -1.88 -13.30 -0.73
C ASN A 20 -2.40 -13.93 0.57
N LEU A 21 -2.36 -13.21 1.69
CA LEU A 21 -2.89 -13.68 2.97
C LEU A 21 -4.43 -13.77 2.97
N ALA A 22 -5.12 -12.79 2.38
CA ALA A 22 -6.57 -12.79 2.26
C ALA A 22 -7.08 -13.99 1.43
N ASN A 23 -6.34 -14.38 0.38
CA ASN A 23 -6.63 -15.57 -0.42
C ASN A 23 -6.42 -16.90 0.33
N LEU A 24 -5.84 -16.88 1.54
CA LEU A 24 -5.73 -18.03 2.44
C LEU A 24 -6.83 -18.05 3.51
N ASP A 25 -7.93 -17.31 3.28
CA ASP A 25 -9.06 -17.16 4.19
C ASP A 25 -8.70 -16.57 5.57
N VAL A 26 -7.62 -15.78 5.61
CA VAL A 26 -7.22 -15.02 6.80
C VAL A 26 -7.86 -13.63 6.76
N HIS A 27 -8.31 -13.13 7.91
CA HIS A 27 -8.72 -11.73 8.00
C HIS A 27 -7.47 -10.83 8.04
N VAL A 28 -7.34 -9.95 7.06
CA VAL A 28 -6.13 -9.14 6.87
C VAL A 28 -6.43 -7.67 7.01
N TYR A 29 -5.64 -7.01 7.85
CA TYR A 29 -5.56 -5.56 7.94
C TYR A 29 -4.33 -5.05 7.19
N VAL A 30 -4.45 -3.94 6.47
CA VAL A 30 -3.31 -3.27 5.83
C VAL A 30 -3.12 -1.87 6.41
N GLY A 31 -1.88 -1.59 6.81
CA GLY A 31 -1.43 -0.29 7.29
C GLY A 31 -0.38 0.31 6.35
N GLY A 32 -0.46 1.61 6.11
CA GLY A 32 0.50 2.34 5.28
C GLY A 32 0.01 3.73 4.90
N VAL A 33 0.74 4.41 4.02
CA VAL A 33 0.35 5.74 3.54
C VAL A 33 0.20 5.75 2.03
N ALA A 34 -0.91 6.30 1.54
CA ALA A 34 -1.19 6.51 0.13
C ALA A 34 -1.44 8.01 -0.14
N GLY A 35 -1.29 8.43 -1.39
CA GLY A 35 -1.57 9.79 -1.81
C GLY A 35 -3.06 10.05 -2.00
N GLN A 36 -3.47 11.30 -1.85
CA GLN A 36 -4.79 11.76 -2.29
C GLN A 36 -4.81 11.95 -3.82
N ASP A 37 -4.74 10.84 -4.55
CA ASP A 37 -4.69 10.81 -6.00
C ASP A 37 -5.51 9.66 -6.61
N THR A 38 -5.58 9.60 -7.94
CA THR A 38 -6.36 8.57 -8.65
C THR A 38 -5.82 7.15 -8.40
N HIS A 39 -4.52 7.00 -8.21
CA HIS A 39 -3.91 5.72 -7.86
C HIS A 39 -4.24 5.31 -6.41
N GLY A 40 -4.39 6.26 -5.51
CA GLY A 40 -4.85 6.05 -4.14
C GLY A 40 -6.27 5.54 -4.09
N ASN A 41 -7.18 6.14 -4.86
CA ASN A 41 -8.56 5.64 -5.00
C ASN A 41 -8.58 4.21 -5.58
N LEU A 42 -7.80 3.96 -6.63
CA LEU A 42 -7.68 2.64 -7.22
C LEU A 42 -7.14 1.61 -6.21
N LEU A 43 -6.14 1.96 -5.41
CA LEU A 43 -5.63 1.11 -4.34
C LEU A 43 -6.74 0.75 -3.34
N GLN A 44 -7.52 1.75 -2.92
CA GLN A 44 -8.63 1.56 -1.99
C GLN A 44 -9.71 0.62 -2.57
N ASP A 45 -10.06 0.74 -3.85
CA ASP A 45 -11.03 -0.14 -4.52
C ASP A 45 -10.49 -1.58 -4.67
N LEU A 46 -9.20 -1.71 -4.99
CA LEU A 46 -8.55 -3.02 -5.09
C LEU A 46 -8.48 -3.72 -3.73
N LEU A 47 -8.24 -2.99 -2.64
CA LEU A 47 -8.27 -3.55 -1.28
C LEU A 47 -9.68 -4.06 -0.90
N ASP A 48 -10.72 -3.26 -1.17
CA ASP A 48 -12.12 -3.67 -0.92
C ASP A 48 -12.51 -4.92 -1.70
N SER A 49 -12.18 -4.96 -3.00
CA SER A 49 -12.51 -6.10 -3.86
C SER A 49 -11.79 -7.39 -3.46
N ASN A 50 -10.69 -7.30 -2.69
CA ASN A 50 -9.98 -8.44 -2.13
C ASN A 50 -10.36 -8.73 -0.66
N GLY A 51 -11.35 -8.03 -0.10
CA GLY A 51 -11.80 -8.23 1.28
C GLY A 51 -10.75 -7.86 2.35
N ILE A 52 -9.82 -6.96 2.00
CA ILE A 52 -8.74 -6.53 2.91
C ILE A 52 -9.20 -5.28 3.66
N ASP A 53 -9.09 -5.30 4.99
CA ASP A 53 -9.41 -4.13 5.81
C ASP A 53 -8.32 -3.05 5.63
N LYS A 54 -8.74 -1.92 5.09
CA LYS A 54 -7.89 -0.78 4.74
C LYS A 54 -7.96 0.37 5.75
N SER A 55 -8.47 0.12 6.96
CA SER A 55 -8.59 1.14 8.01
C SER A 55 -7.26 1.75 8.45
N GLY A 56 -6.14 1.07 8.19
CA GLY A 56 -4.78 1.56 8.45
C GLY A 56 -4.14 2.34 7.32
N VAL A 57 -4.84 2.55 6.21
CA VAL A 57 -4.32 3.34 5.08
C VAL A 57 -4.56 4.82 5.34
N VAL A 58 -3.49 5.53 5.70
CA VAL A 58 -3.50 6.99 5.86
C VAL A 58 -3.42 7.64 4.48
N ILE A 59 -4.34 8.57 4.20
CA ILE A 59 -4.34 9.35 2.96
C ILE A 59 -3.61 10.68 3.19
N SER A 60 -2.65 10.98 2.33
CA SER A 60 -1.78 12.14 2.44
C SER A 60 -1.87 13.04 1.23
N ASN A 61 -1.92 14.35 1.46
CA ASN A 61 -1.91 15.37 0.42
C ASN A 61 -0.50 15.71 -0.07
N GLU A 62 0.53 15.19 0.60
CA GLU A 62 1.92 15.61 0.41
C GLU A 62 2.80 14.51 -0.21
N ARG A 63 2.20 13.40 -0.65
CA ARG A 63 2.88 12.31 -1.36
C ARG A 63 1.99 11.74 -2.45
N SER A 64 2.61 11.18 -3.48
CA SER A 64 1.91 10.37 -4.48
C SER A 64 1.79 8.92 -4.01
N THR A 65 0.69 8.26 -4.36
CA THR A 65 0.54 6.82 -4.17
C THR A 65 1.57 6.06 -4.99
N ILE A 66 2.36 5.22 -4.33
CA ILE A 66 3.44 4.47 -4.97
C ILE A 66 2.87 3.55 -6.04
N THR A 67 3.17 3.85 -7.30
CA THR A 67 2.67 3.11 -8.47
C THR A 67 3.80 2.79 -9.42
N LYS A 68 3.89 1.52 -9.83
CA LYS A 68 4.86 1.03 -10.81
C LYS A 68 4.13 0.60 -12.07
N MET A 69 4.04 1.50 -13.04
CA MET A 69 3.37 1.22 -14.31
C MET A 69 4.38 0.66 -15.33
N ARG A 70 4.02 -0.46 -15.97
CA ARG A 70 4.82 -1.08 -17.04
C ARG A 70 4.06 -1.01 -18.35
N ILE A 71 4.66 -0.40 -19.36
CA ILE A 71 4.11 -0.35 -20.73
C ILE A 71 4.75 -1.49 -21.53
N LEU A 72 3.91 -2.36 -22.07
CA LEU A 72 4.34 -3.53 -22.85
C LEU A 72 3.96 -3.37 -24.33
N GLY A 73 4.87 -3.73 -25.24
CA GLY A 73 4.66 -3.78 -26.68
C GLY A 73 5.19 -5.12 -27.21
N ASP A 74 4.40 -5.84 -28.01
CA ASP A 74 4.74 -7.19 -28.50
C ASP A 74 5.30 -8.15 -27.43
N ARG A 75 4.72 -8.08 -26.22
CA ARG A 75 5.13 -8.84 -25.01
C ARG A 75 6.52 -8.49 -24.45
N GLN A 76 7.14 -7.42 -24.93
CA GLN A 76 8.37 -6.84 -24.37
C GLN A 76 8.06 -5.59 -23.55
N GLN A 77 8.82 -5.35 -22.48
CA GLN A 77 8.68 -4.13 -21.69
C GLN A 77 9.31 -2.94 -22.43
N MET A 78 8.48 -2.00 -22.85
CA MET A 78 8.90 -0.80 -23.57
C MET A 78 9.33 0.30 -22.62
N MET A 79 8.60 0.48 -21.52
CA MET A 79 8.83 1.57 -20.57
C MET A 79 8.34 1.19 -19.17
N ARG A 80 9.00 1.76 -18.17
CA ARG A 80 8.56 1.75 -16.78
C ARG A 80 8.37 3.19 -16.31
N LEU A 81 7.21 3.48 -15.74
CA LEU A 81 6.88 4.74 -15.12
C LEU A 81 6.67 4.50 -13.63
N ASP A 82 7.44 5.21 -12.81
CA ASP A 82 7.41 5.10 -11.37
C ASP A 82 6.83 6.40 -10.81
N PHE A 83 5.66 6.31 -10.17
CA PHE A 83 5.07 7.40 -9.41
C PHE A 83 5.37 7.14 -7.94
N GLU A 84 6.22 7.95 -7.31
CA GLU A 84 6.54 7.81 -5.90
C GLU A 84 7.07 9.10 -5.31
N THR A 85 6.77 9.31 -4.02
CA THR A 85 7.45 10.29 -3.18
C THR A 85 8.22 9.50 -2.13
N VAL A 86 9.55 9.54 -2.20
CA VAL A 86 10.41 8.83 -1.24
C VAL A 86 10.82 9.80 -0.15
N ARG A 87 10.05 9.79 0.92
CA ARG A 87 10.32 10.52 2.16
C ARG A 87 9.69 9.78 3.33
N ASP A 88 10.24 10.01 4.51
CA ASP A 88 9.63 9.51 5.74
C ASP A 88 8.21 10.06 5.91
N VAL A 89 7.40 9.28 6.60
CA VAL A 89 6.11 9.76 7.09
C VAL A 89 6.29 10.98 7.96
N ASP A 90 5.41 11.96 7.80
CA ASP A 90 5.37 13.07 8.74
C ASP A 90 4.81 12.60 10.08
N GLN A 91 4.93 13.46 11.09
CA GLN A 91 4.51 13.13 12.44
C GLN A 91 3.02 12.75 12.54
N GLN A 92 2.15 13.41 11.76
CA GLN A 92 0.71 13.14 11.83
C GLN A 92 0.37 11.78 11.21
N GLU A 93 0.98 11.48 10.06
CA GLU A 93 0.88 10.18 9.38
C GLU A 93 1.41 9.05 10.28
N GLU A 94 2.57 9.24 10.90
CA GLU A 94 3.19 8.26 11.81
C GLU A 94 2.32 8.01 13.04
N GLU A 95 1.87 9.06 13.72
CA GLU A 95 1.01 8.92 14.89
C GLU A 95 -0.32 8.24 14.57
N ALA A 96 -0.89 8.49 13.38
CA ALA A 96 -2.12 7.82 12.93
C ALA A 96 -1.91 6.31 12.77
N LEU A 97 -0.79 5.90 12.15
CA LEU A 97 -0.42 4.50 12.01
C LEU A 97 -0.18 3.83 13.37
N ILE A 98 0.56 4.48 14.27
CA ILE A 98 0.83 3.97 15.62
C ILE A 98 -0.47 3.77 16.39
N ARG A 99 -1.36 4.77 16.40
CA ARG A 99 -2.65 4.68 17.09
C ARG A 99 -3.51 3.54 16.54
N TRP A 100 -3.59 3.43 15.22
CA TRP A 100 -4.34 2.37 14.55
C TRP A 100 -3.80 0.98 14.93
N LEU A 101 -2.48 0.78 14.81
CA LEU A 101 -1.84 -0.49 15.16
C LEU A 101 -2.04 -0.84 16.64
N THR A 102 -1.86 0.12 17.53
CA THR A 102 -2.07 -0.06 18.98
C THR A 102 -3.49 -0.55 19.28
N ILE A 103 -4.51 0.02 18.63
CA ILE A 103 -5.90 -0.40 18.80
C ILE A 103 -6.12 -1.82 18.28
N LEU A 104 -5.51 -2.20 17.15
CA LEU A 104 -5.61 -3.57 16.62
C LEU A 104 -4.93 -4.59 17.53
N CYS A 105 -3.74 -4.30 18.03
CA CYS A 105 -3.04 -5.16 18.98
C CYS A 105 -3.87 -5.39 20.26
N GLN A 106 -4.50 -4.34 20.79
CA GLN A 106 -5.41 -4.45 21.95
C GLN A 106 -6.64 -5.32 21.69
N LYS A 107 -7.08 -5.44 20.43
CA LYS A 107 -8.19 -6.32 20.01
C LYS A 107 -7.76 -7.77 19.83
N GLY A 108 -6.48 -8.09 19.98
CA GLY A 108 -5.96 -9.46 19.86
C GLY A 108 -5.49 -9.82 18.45
N LEU A 109 -4.71 -8.94 17.80
CA LEU A 109 -4.07 -9.24 16.51
C LEU A 109 -3.11 -10.43 16.64
N ASP A 110 -3.27 -11.46 15.80
CA ASP A 110 -2.49 -12.71 15.87
C ASP A 110 -1.05 -12.58 15.37
N GLY A 111 -0.77 -11.64 14.48
CA GLY A 111 0.54 -11.47 13.88
C GLY A 111 0.69 -10.20 13.05
N ILE A 112 1.94 -9.75 12.90
CA ILE A 112 2.30 -8.54 12.16
C ILE A 112 3.34 -8.91 11.10
N VAL A 113 3.10 -8.46 9.86
CA VAL A 113 4.04 -8.61 8.75
C VAL A 113 4.55 -7.23 8.35
N ILE A 114 5.85 -7.03 8.46
CA ILE A 114 6.50 -5.79 8.02
C ILE A 114 7.05 -5.97 6.62
N SER A 115 6.53 -5.15 5.70
CA SER A 115 6.93 -5.16 4.29
C SER A 115 7.64 -3.85 3.97
N ASP A 116 8.89 -3.73 4.44
CA ASP A 116 9.70 -2.54 4.25
C ASP A 116 10.38 -2.54 2.87
N TYR A 117 10.07 -1.51 2.07
CA TYR A 117 10.65 -1.27 0.74
C TYR A 117 11.54 -0.03 0.70
N GLY A 118 11.91 0.54 1.86
CA GLY A 118 12.72 1.75 1.94
C GLY A 118 11.99 2.98 1.37
N LYS A 119 10.68 3.08 1.62
CA LYS A 119 9.81 4.16 1.10
C LYS A 119 9.29 5.11 2.17
N GLY A 120 9.86 5.02 3.37
CA GLY A 120 9.67 6.00 4.45
C GLY A 120 8.48 5.74 5.38
N VAL A 121 7.76 4.63 5.24
CA VAL A 121 6.70 4.27 6.21
C VAL A 121 7.28 3.55 7.44
N CYS A 122 8.26 2.66 7.24
CA CYS A 122 8.88 1.89 8.32
C CYS A 122 10.00 2.69 9.00
N THR A 123 9.63 3.74 9.72
CA THR A 123 10.56 4.54 10.53
C THR A 123 10.98 3.79 11.79
N ASP A 124 12.12 4.17 12.38
CA ASP A 124 12.57 3.61 13.67
C ASP A 124 11.53 3.79 14.78
N THR A 125 10.80 4.91 14.79
CA THR A 125 9.77 5.19 15.80
C THR A 125 8.59 4.24 15.66
N LEU A 126 8.07 4.04 14.44
CA LEU A 126 6.97 3.12 14.18
C LEU A 126 7.37 1.67 14.47
N LEU A 127 8.56 1.25 14.04
CA LEU A 127 9.05 -0.13 14.22
C LEU A 127 9.26 -0.51 15.69
N ARG A 128 9.48 0.47 16.58
CA ARG A 128 9.57 0.24 18.04
C ARG A 128 8.22 -0.01 18.72
N GLN A 129 7.10 0.23 18.04
CA GLN A 129 5.74 -0.01 18.56
C GLN A 129 5.22 -1.43 18.27
N ILE A 130 5.94 -2.19 17.45
CA ILE A 130 5.64 -3.56 17.03
C ILE A 130 6.40 -4.53 17.94
#